data_AF-A0A354IXS3-F1
#
_entry.id   AF-A0A354IXS3-F1
#
_cell.length_a   1.000
_cell.length_b   1.000
_cell.length_c   1.000
_cell.angle_alpha   90.00
_cell.angle_beta   90.00
_cell.angle_gamma   90.00
#
_symmetry.space_group_name_H-M   'P 1'
#
loop_
_entity.id
_entity.type
_entity.pdbx_description
1 polymer ?
#
loop_
_entity_poly.entity_id
_entity_poly.type
_entity_poly.pdbx_seq_one_letter_code
_entity_poly.pdbx_strand_id
1 'polypeptide(L)'
;SRELFTLYWYSNRAGDDARNGQPLEEGRIYGISNSLLDAPWPKVTRTKAQFASLLCQGAPEDAYFEMLADTTRAPDMRLPETGVPLDLERVLSAVCIETAGYGTRTSTVVKLYDGAPAELHERIVRP
;
A
#
# COMPACT_ATOMS: atom_id res chain seq x y z
N SER A 1 -30.70 11.23 -3.22
CA SER A 1 -29.66 10.91 -2.22
C SER A 1 -28.41 10.53 -2.98
N ARG A 2 -27.25 11.11 -2.69
CA ARG A 2 -25.96 10.58 -3.18
C ARG A 2 -25.64 9.36 -2.34
N GLU A 3 -25.47 8.20 -2.95
CA GLU A 3 -24.86 7.07 -2.24
C GLU A 3 -23.37 7.37 -2.11
N LEU A 4 -22.93 7.56 -0.86
CA LEU A 4 -21.51 7.70 -0.56
C LEU A 4 -20.84 6.33 -0.71
N PHE A 5 -19.73 6.28 -1.43
CA PHE A 5 -18.94 5.06 -1.56
C PHE A 5 -18.37 4.70 -0.19
N THR A 6 -18.85 3.59 0.38
CA THR A 6 -18.31 3.05 1.63
C THR A 6 -17.31 1.94 1.31
N LEU A 7 -16.07 2.10 1.77
CA LEU A 7 -15.07 1.04 1.69
C LEU A 7 -15.17 0.14 2.92
N TYR A 8 -15.10 -1.17 2.73
CA TYR A 8 -15.10 -2.15 3.81
C TYR A 8 -13.76 -2.88 3.85
N TRP A 9 -13.31 -3.22 5.05
CA TRP A 9 -12.13 -4.06 5.25
C TRP A 9 -12.54 -5.47 5.64
N TYR A 10 -11.99 -6.47 4.96
CA TYR A 10 -12.17 -7.88 5.31
C TYR A 10 -10.83 -8.61 5.28
N SER A 11 -10.61 -9.52 6.23
CA SER A 11 -9.46 -10.41 6.24
C SER A 11 -9.75 -11.74 6.89
N ASN A 12 -9.22 -12.81 6.29
CA ASN A 12 -9.23 -14.17 6.84
C ASN A 12 -8.19 -14.38 7.95
N ARG A 13 -7.32 -13.40 8.22
CA ARG A 13 -6.27 -13.46 9.25
C ARG A 13 -6.44 -12.43 10.36
N ALA A 14 -7.48 -11.60 10.29
CA ALA A 14 -7.74 -10.50 11.22
C ALA A 14 -8.98 -10.77 12.09
N GLY A 15 -9.16 -12.00 12.59
CA GLY A 15 -10.35 -12.38 13.37
C GLY A 15 -10.59 -11.52 14.61
N ASP A 16 -9.49 -11.08 15.24
CA ASP A 16 -9.52 -10.23 16.44
C ASP A 16 -9.43 -8.73 16.13
N ASP A 17 -9.28 -8.33 14.87
CA ASP A 17 -9.29 -6.91 14.49
C ASP A 17 -10.75 -6.43 14.42
N ALA A 18 -11.12 -5.54 15.33
CA ALA A 18 -12.48 -4.97 15.40
C ALA A 18 -12.94 -4.29 14.10
N ARG A 19 -12.02 -3.93 13.20
CA ARG A 19 -12.32 -3.34 11.89
C ARG A 19 -12.69 -4.39 10.83
N ASN A 20 -12.45 -5.67 11.07
CA ASN A 20 -12.75 -6.73 10.12
C ASN A 20 -14.27 -6.87 9.93
N GLY A 21 -14.71 -6.73 8.68
CA GLY A 21 -16.12 -6.67 8.30
C GLY A 21 -16.82 -5.35 8.62
N GLN A 22 -16.08 -4.30 8.96
CA GLN A 22 -16.61 -2.98 9.26
C GLN A 22 -16.32 -1.99 8.13
N PRO A 23 -17.15 -0.94 7.99
CA PRO A 23 -16.85 0.18 7.11
C PRO A 23 -15.60 0.92 7.61
N LEU A 24 -14.78 1.36 6.67
CA LEU A 24 -13.64 2.23 6.93
C LEU A 24 -14.11 3.67 7.06
N GLU A 25 -13.48 4.42 7.96
CA GLU A 25 -13.78 5.83 8.15
C GLU A 25 -13.36 6.64 6.92
N GLU A 26 -14.26 7.50 6.46
CA GLU A 26 -14.01 8.41 5.34
C GLU A 26 -12.90 9.41 5.68
N GLY A 27 -12.19 9.89 4.64
CA GLY A 27 -11.13 10.90 4.80
C GLY A 27 -9.84 10.38 5.45
N ARG A 28 -9.73 9.06 5.68
CA ARG A 28 -8.52 8.44 6.23
C ARG A 28 -7.70 7.70 5.17
N ILE A 29 -6.39 7.60 5.43
CA ILE A 29 -5.45 6.81 4.62
C ILE A 29 -5.19 5.49 5.34
N TYR A 30 -5.36 4.40 4.61
CA TYR A 30 -5.11 3.03 5.05
C TYR A 30 -4.01 2.41 4.19
N GLY A 31 -3.27 1.46 4.76
CA GLY A 31 -2.24 0.72 4.03
C GLY A 31 -2.17 -0.73 4.46
N ILE A 32 -1.81 -1.59 3.51
CA ILE A 32 -1.70 -3.03 3.76
C ILE A 32 -0.57 -3.61 2.91
N SER A 33 0.17 -4.56 3.48
CA SER A 33 1.16 -5.34 2.74
C SER A 33 1.37 -6.73 3.33
N ASN A 34 0.73 -7.75 2.77
CA ASN A 34 0.80 -9.15 3.23
C ASN A 34 0.75 -9.31 4.77
N SER A 35 -0.02 -8.45 5.43
CA SER A 35 -0.15 -8.35 6.89
C SER A 35 -1.51 -7.73 7.21
N LEU A 36 -1.75 -7.40 8.48
CA LEU A 36 -2.97 -6.73 8.92
C LEU A 36 -3.06 -5.29 8.37
N LEU A 37 -4.28 -4.74 8.34
CA LEU A 37 -4.52 -3.35 7.95
C LEU A 37 -3.75 -2.41 8.89
N ASP A 38 -2.96 -1.52 8.31
CA ASP A 38 -2.08 -0.58 8.99
C ASP A 38 -1.01 -1.20 9.89
N ALA A 39 -0.67 -2.48 9.67
CA ALA A 39 0.52 -3.06 10.29
C ALA A 39 1.74 -2.16 10.02
N PRO A 40 2.60 -1.90 11.03
CA PRO A 40 3.65 -0.88 10.96
C PRO A 40 4.89 -1.35 10.17
N TRP A 41 4.67 -2.01 9.03
CA TRP A 41 5.73 -2.35 8.10
C TRP A 41 6.38 -1.07 7.57
N PRO A 42 7.72 -0.98 7.49
CA PRO A 42 8.41 0.24 7.05
C PRO A 42 7.90 0.80 5.72
N LYS A 43 7.66 -0.06 4.72
CA LYS A 43 7.07 0.34 3.44
C LYS A 43 5.66 0.90 3.59
N VAL A 44 4.81 0.30 4.43
CA VAL A 44 3.43 0.78 4.63
C VAL A 44 3.46 2.16 5.26
N THR A 45 4.21 2.33 6.35
CA THR A 45 4.30 3.63 7.05
C THR A 45 4.86 4.72 6.13
N ARG A 46 5.94 4.43 5.40
CA ARG A 46 6.56 5.38 4.46
C ARG A 46 5.63 5.73 3.31
N THR A 47 5.07 4.74 2.63
CA THR A 47 4.19 4.96 1.47
C THR A 47 2.92 5.70 1.88
N LYS A 48 2.32 5.40 3.04
CA LYS A 48 1.17 6.16 3.55
C LYS A 48 1.51 7.64 3.78
N ALA A 49 2.67 7.94 4.36
CA ALA A 49 3.11 9.32 4.58
C ALA A 49 3.37 10.06 3.26
N GLN A 50 4.03 9.42 2.29
CA GLN A 50 4.24 9.99 0.97
C GLN A 50 2.92 10.20 0.23
N PHE A 51 2.02 9.21 0.26
CA PHE A 51 0.69 9.30 -0.35
C PHE A 51 -0.12 10.46 0.24
N ALA A 52 -0.11 10.63 1.56
CA ALA A 52 -0.76 11.77 2.22
C ALA A 52 -0.22 13.11 1.69
N SER A 53 1.09 13.22 1.57
CA SER A 53 1.76 14.43 1.05
C SER A 53 1.37 14.71 -0.40
N LEU A 54 1.36 13.68 -1.26
CA LEU A 54 0.97 13.79 -2.67
C LEU A 54 -0.50 14.22 -2.83
N LEU A 55 -1.40 13.67 -2.02
CA LEU A 55 -2.80 14.08 -1.99
C LEU A 55 -2.96 15.56 -1.60
N CYS A 56 -2.28 15.99 -0.53
CA CYS A 56 -2.34 17.39 -0.08
C CYS A 56 -1.82 18.38 -1.12
N GLN A 57 -0.83 17.97 -1.92
CA GLN A 57 -0.23 18.81 -2.95
C GLN A 57 -1.03 18.81 -4.27
N GLY A 58 -2.04 17.95 -4.42
CA GLY A 58 -2.67 17.73 -5.72
C GLY A 58 -1.67 17.22 -6.77
N ALA A 59 -0.76 16.35 -6.36
CA ALA A 59 0.36 15.92 -7.19
C ALA A 59 -0.11 15.23 -8.48
N PRO A 60 0.65 15.35 -9.59
CA PRO A 60 0.34 14.65 -10.82
C PRO A 60 0.42 13.13 -10.64
N GLU A 61 -0.24 12.39 -11.53
CA GLU A 61 -0.29 10.93 -11.50
C GLU A 61 1.10 10.28 -11.46
N ASP A 62 2.07 10.83 -12.20
CA ASP A 62 3.44 10.33 -12.27
C ASP A 62 4.10 10.21 -10.88
N ALA A 63 3.81 11.15 -9.98
CA ALA A 63 4.39 11.16 -8.64
C ALA A 63 3.94 9.98 -7.78
N TYR A 64 2.72 9.44 -8.01
CA TYR A 64 2.25 8.23 -7.34
C TYR A 64 3.00 6.99 -7.83
N PHE A 65 3.35 6.95 -9.12
CA PHE A 65 4.17 5.87 -9.65
C PHE A 65 5.63 5.96 -9.20
N GLU A 66 6.18 7.17 -9.07
CA GLU A 66 7.50 7.38 -8.46
C GLU A 66 7.53 6.91 -7.00
N MET A 67 6.48 7.19 -6.22
CA MET A 67 6.29 6.63 -4.88
C MET A 67 6.26 5.10 -4.88
N LEU A 68 5.55 4.48 -5.83
CA LEU A 68 5.45 3.02 -5.93
C LEU A 68 6.73 2.35 -6.44
N ALA A 69 7.61 3.11 -7.09
CA ALA A 69 8.91 2.64 -7.59
C ALA A 69 10.02 2.63 -6.52
N ASP A 70 9.73 2.96 -5.25
CA ASP A 70 10.74 3.02 -4.19
C ASP A 70 11.29 1.63 -3.81
N THR A 71 12.55 1.38 -4.19
CA THR A 71 13.29 0.14 -3.92
C THR A 71 14.05 0.16 -2.58
N THR A 72 13.94 1.24 -1.81
CA THR A 72 14.69 1.43 -0.57
C THR A 72 14.29 0.41 0.49
N ARG A 73 15.26 -0.40 0.91
CA ARG A 73 15.12 -1.36 2.02
C ARG A 73 15.28 -0.66 3.37
N ALA A 74 14.51 -1.09 4.35
CA ALA A 74 14.60 -0.59 5.71
C ALA A 74 15.83 -1.19 6.44
N PRO A 75 16.44 -0.45 7.38
CA PRO A 75 17.50 -1.00 8.23
C PRO A 75 16.95 -2.09 9.15
N ASP A 76 17.78 -3.07 9.49
CA ASP A 76 17.38 -4.26 10.26
C ASP A 76 16.60 -3.94 11.53
N MET A 77 17.02 -2.91 12.28
CA MET A 77 16.36 -2.49 13.52
C MET A 77 14.92 -1.97 13.35
N ARG A 78 14.49 -1.72 12.11
CA ARG A 78 13.13 -1.30 11.75
C ARG A 78 12.31 -2.43 11.13
N LEU A 79 12.92 -3.59 10.87
CA LEU A 79 12.22 -4.71 10.28
C LEU A 79 11.30 -5.37 11.33
N PRO A 80 10.10 -5.81 10.92
CA PRO A 80 9.24 -6.58 11.80
C PRO A 80 9.79 -8.00 11.97
N GLU A 81 9.70 -8.58 13.17
CA GLU A 81 10.09 -9.98 13.41
C GLU A 81 8.94 -10.92 13.03
N THR A 82 8.83 -11.24 11.74
CA THR A 82 7.68 -11.99 11.19
C THR A 82 7.86 -13.51 11.16
N GLY A 83 9.06 -13.98 11.52
CA GLY A 83 9.43 -15.39 11.51
C GLY A 83 9.96 -15.90 10.17
N VAL A 84 10.15 -15.02 9.18
CA VAL A 84 10.90 -15.33 7.95
C VAL A 84 12.39 -14.93 8.13
N PRO A 85 13.31 -15.45 7.32
CA PRO A 85 14.73 -15.08 7.43
C PRO A 85 14.96 -13.58 7.24
N LEU A 86 15.90 -13.00 7.99
CA LEU A 86 16.22 -11.56 7.95
C LEU A 86 16.49 -11.03 6.53
N ASP A 87 17.20 -11.80 5.70
CA ASP A 87 17.46 -11.41 4.31
C ASP A 87 16.18 -11.25 3.50
N LEU A 88 15.17 -12.08 3.77
CA LEU A 88 13.87 -11.96 3.14
C LEU A 88 13.08 -10.76 3.72
N GLU A 89 13.16 -10.49 5.02
CA GLU A 89 12.53 -9.30 5.64
C GLU A 89 13.09 -8.00 5.04
N ARG A 90 14.42 -7.93 4.84
CA ARG A 90 15.09 -6.82 4.15
C ARG A 90 14.51 -6.60 2.76
N VAL A 91 14.37 -7.66 1.97
CA VAL A 91 13.82 -7.61 0.61
C VAL A 91 12.36 -7.17 0.62
N LEU A 92 11.55 -7.78 1.50
CA LEU A 92 10.12 -7.49 1.64
C LEU A 92 9.83 -6.08 2.17
N SER A 93 10.83 -5.38 2.74
CA SER A 93 10.68 -4.02 3.27
C SER A 93 10.66 -2.92 2.20
N ALA A 94 10.99 -3.22 0.95
CA ALA A 94 10.89 -2.27 -0.17
C ALA A 94 9.45 -2.15 -0.69
N VAL A 95 9.09 -0.99 -1.26
CA VAL A 95 7.79 -0.79 -1.93
C VAL A 95 7.80 -1.53 -3.27
N CYS A 96 8.82 -1.25 -4.08
CA CYS A 96 9.16 -2.00 -5.29
C CYS A 96 10.24 -3.03 -4.96
N ILE A 97 9.88 -4.32 -5.01
CA ILE A 97 10.80 -5.41 -4.70
C ILE A 97 11.56 -5.79 -5.97
N GLU A 98 12.89 -5.68 -5.94
CA GLU A 98 13.77 -6.05 -7.05
C GLU A 98 14.77 -7.11 -6.59
N THR A 99 14.44 -8.38 -6.84
CA THR A 99 15.36 -9.51 -6.61
C THR A 99 15.27 -10.55 -7.71
N ALA A 100 16.30 -11.40 -7.82
CA ALA A 100 16.28 -12.54 -8.70
C ALA A 100 15.20 -13.55 -8.24
N GLY A 101 14.26 -13.88 -9.11
CA GLY A 101 13.22 -14.90 -8.85
C GLY A 101 11.98 -14.42 -8.08
N TYR A 102 11.97 -13.21 -7.52
CA TYR A 102 10.79 -12.62 -6.87
C TYR A 102 10.86 -11.08 -6.91
N GLY A 103 9.75 -10.43 -7.28
CA GLY A 103 9.73 -8.98 -7.34
C GLY A 103 8.41 -8.37 -7.79
N THR A 104 8.31 -7.06 -7.63
CA THR A 104 7.19 -6.27 -8.12
C THR A 104 7.17 -6.31 -9.65
N ARG A 105 6.03 -6.68 -10.23
CA ARG A 105 5.85 -6.80 -11.69
C ARG A 105 5.08 -5.64 -12.28
N THR A 106 4.15 -5.09 -11.51
CA THR A 106 3.35 -3.95 -11.91
C THR A 106 3.15 -3.03 -10.72
N SER A 107 2.92 -1.76 -11.03
CA SER A 107 2.39 -0.77 -10.11
C SER A 107 1.09 -0.24 -10.69
N THR A 108 0.07 -0.11 -9.86
CA THR A 108 -1.29 0.25 -10.30
C THR A 108 -1.80 1.40 -9.46
N VAL A 109 -2.35 2.42 -10.11
CA VAL A 109 -3.09 3.51 -9.47
C VAL A 109 -4.54 3.40 -9.94
N VAL A 110 -5.46 3.38 -8.98
CA VAL A 110 -6.91 3.32 -9.22
C VAL A 110 -7.56 4.55 -8.61
N LYS A 111 -8.38 5.26 -9.38
CA LYS A 111 -9.19 6.38 -8.90
C LYS A 111 -10.65 6.05 -9.11
N LEU A 112 -11.43 6.18 -8.04
CA LEU A 112 -12.87 5.96 -8.04
C LEU A 112 -13.57 7.30 -7.81
N TYR A 113 -14.62 7.56 -8.57
CA TYR A 113 -15.35 8.81 -8.55
C TYR A 113 -16.83 8.56 -8.31
N ASP A 114 -17.50 9.54 -7.70
CA ASP A 114 -18.95 9.53 -7.58
C ASP A 114 -19.61 9.87 -8.92
N GLY A 115 -20.32 8.89 -9.50
CA GLY A 115 -21.07 9.06 -10.75
C GLY A 115 -20.23 9.20 -12.02
N ALA A 116 -18.92 8.89 -11.97
CA ALA A 116 -18.05 8.85 -13.15
C ALA A 116 -17.31 7.49 -13.25
N PRO A 117 -16.86 7.09 -14.46
CA PRO A 117 -16.12 5.85 -14.64
C PRO A 117 -14.86 5.80 -13.79
N ALA A 118 -14.54 4.62 -13.26
CA ALA A 118 -13.25 4.39 -12.60
C ALA A 118 -12.09 4.53 -13.59
N GLU A 119 -10.98 5.08 -13.10
CA GLU A 119 -9.71 5.13 -13.83
C GLU A 119 -8.75 4.11 -13.24
N LEU A 120 -8.12 3.31 -14.10
CA LEU A 120 -7.08 2.36 -13.74
C LEU A 120 -5.88 2.58 -14.64
N HIS A 121 -4.76 2.91 -14.02
CA HIS A 121 -3.49 3.17 -14.68
C HIS A 121 -2.48 2.17 -14.14
N GLU A 122 -1.87 1.39 -15.03
CA GLU A 122 -0.88 0.38 -14.66
C GLU A 122 0.44 0.62 -15.40
N ARG A 123 1.55 0.48 -14.66
CA ARG A 123 2.91 0.46 -15.21
C ARG A 123 3.53 -0.89 -14.96
N ILE A 124 4.10 -1.47 -16.02
CA ILE A 124 4.90 -2.68 -15.92
C ILE A 124 6.28 -2.30 -15.40
N VAL A 125 6.68 -2.93 -14.30
CA VAL A 125 8.05 -2.87 -13.78
C VAL A 125 8.85 -3.92 -14.53
N ARG A 126 9.79 -3.47 -15.35
CA ARG A 126 10.72 -4.37 -16.05
C ARG A 126 11.93 -4.57 -15.15
N PRO A 127 12.23 -5.82 -14.74
CA PRO A 127 13.44 -6.13 -14.00
C PRO A 127 14.70 -5.96 -14.84
#